data_AF-A0A923UAU1-F1
#
_entry.id   AF-A0A923UAU1-F1
#
_cell.length_a   1.000
_cell.length_b   1.000
_cell.length_c   1.000
_cell.angle_alpha   90.00
_cell.angle_beta   90.00
_cell.angle_gamma   90.00
#
_symmetry.space_group_name_H-M   'P 1'
#
loop_
_entity.id
_entity.type
_entity.pdbx_description
1 polymer ?
#
loop_
_entity_poly.entity_id
_entity_poly.type
_entity_poly.pdbx_seq_one_letter_code
_entity_poly.pdbx_strand_id
1 'polypeptide(L)'
;FAVNSVSGAFALSTLTGIPTVLSLLIVVAIVVAVAFVGHDLVQVFERYSSYFLGAIFLVATITIFLHADFGFTQKAGNFSFGGFTLAAGAAFGYAAGWNPYASDYSRYLPAATKRTAIVWAAGLGNFISCVVLMAAGAAAATIAGFNPDDPTTSFTASMPVVIKDFTLVAITIGAIAANALNIYSGAMSFLAAGIKIPFALRRAIIALGFGVVGFFIAWSVLPDAGHTYENFLLVIAYWIAPWLGVVLVDRYLRRGTEIVTIVTDAARYRNAAGISAFLIGLVVSVVLFSNQSFYVGLVPKVAPMVGDLTAIVGLLLSAAAYLLLFRMIRPRLGAPLGNMPSAVPGVDAADATA
;
A
#
# COMPACT_ATOMS: atom_id res chain seq x y z
N PHE A 1 -2.57 -3.97 -7.31
CA PHE A 1 -3.44 -4.53 -8.36
C PHE A 1 -3.98 -5.91 -8.00
N ALA A 2 -3.17 -6.97 -8.12
CA ALA A 2 -3.64 -8.35 -8.02
C ALA A 2 -4.41 -8.65 -6.72
N VAL A 3 -3.82 -8.30 -5.58
CA VAL A 3 -4.43 -8.46 -4.24
C VAL A 3 -5.81 -7.84 -4.14
N ASN A 4 -5.96 -6.56 -4.51
CA ASN A 4 -7.25 -5.87 -4.46
C ASN A 4 -8.27 -6.55 -5.39
N SER A 5 -7.84 -6.97 -6.59
CA SER A 5 -8.72 -7.68 -7.52
C SER A 5 -9.21 -9.02 -6.98
N VAL A 6 -8.36 -9.74 -6.24
CA VAL A 6 -8.75 -10.97 -5.53
C VAL A 6 -9.80 -10.68 -4.46
N SER A 7 -9.62 -9.65 -3.63
CA SER A 7 -10.62 -9.25 -2.62
C SER A 7 -11.97 -8.88 -3.27
N GLY A 8 -11.94 -8.10 -4.36
CA GLY A 8 -13.15 -7.77 -5.11
C GLY A 8 -13.81 -9.00 -5.75
N ALA A 9 -13.01 -9.96 -6.24
CA ALA A 9 -13.52 -11.19 -6.83
C ALA A 9 -14.23 -12.08 -5.80
N PHE A 10 -13.64 -12.24 -4.61
CA PHE A 10 -14.30 -12.98 -3.52
C PHE A 10 -15.59 -12.31 -3.10
N ALA A 11 -15.61 -10.98 -2.96
CA ALA A 11 -16.81 -10.26 -2.57
C ALA A 11 -17.94 -10.41 -3.61
N LEU A 12 -17.61 -10.24 -4.88
CA LEU A 12 -18.58 -10.41 -5.97
C LEU A 12 -19.06 -11.87 -6.09
N SER A 13 -18.17 -12.85 -5.93
CA SER A 13 -18.50 -14.27 -5.92
C SER A 13 -19.42 -14.62 -4.76
N THR A 14 -19.14 -14.12 -3.55
CA THR A 14 -19.98 -14.33 -2.36
C THR A 14 -21.36 -13.70 -2.51
N LEU A 15 -21.45 -12.53 -3.14
CA LEU A 15 -22.70 -11.80 -3.35
C LEU A 15 -23.61 -12.47 -4.39
N THR A 16 -23.02 -12.97 -5.48
CA THR A 16 -23.78 -13.40 -6.67
C THR A 16 -23.84 -14.90 -6.87
N GLY A 17 -22.98 -15.66 -6.18
CA GLY A 17 -22.84 -17.11 -6.35
C GLY A 17 -22.09 -17.54 -7.61
N ILE A 18 -21.60 -16.60 -8.44
CA ILE A 18 -20.82 -16.95 -9.64
C ILE A 18 -19.39 -17.41 -9.28
N PRO A 19 -18.72 -18.22 -10.13
CA PRO A 19 -17.37 -18.69 -9.85
C PRO A 19 -16.37 -17.55 -9.64
N THR A 20 -15.47 -17.69 -8.66
CA THR A 20 -14.52 -16.64 -8.27
C THR A 20 -13.61 -16.18 -9.41
N VAL A 21 -13.21 -17.08 -10.31
CA VAL A 21 -12.41 -16.74 -11.51
C VAL A 21 -13.20 -15.84 -12.46
N LEU A 22 -14.50 -16.08 -12.64
CA LEU A 22 -15.36 -15.22 -13.44
C LEU A 22 -15.55 -13.87 -12.77
N SER A 23 -15.78 -13.85 -11.45
CA SER A 23 -15.80 -12.60 -10.67
C SER A 23 -14.51 -11.80 -10.82
N LEU A 24 -13.36 -12.46 -10.79
CA LEU A 24 -12.05 -11.82 -10.99
C LEU A 24 -11.94 -11.19 -12.37
N LEU A 25 -12.38 -11.91 -13.42
CA LEU A 25 -12.38 -11.39 -14.78
C LEU A 25 -13.28 -10.15 -14.90
N ILE A 26 -14.47 -10.18 -14.30
CA ILE A 26 -15.39 -9.03 -14.27
C ILE A 26 -14.75 -7.83 -13.55
N VAL A 27 -14.20 -8.05 -12.36
CA VAL A 27 -13.55 -6.98 -11.57
C VAL A 27 -12.38 -6.37 -12.34
N VAL A 28 -11.51 -7.18 -12.94
CA VAL A 28 -10.39 -6.68 -13.75
C VAL A 28 -10.89 -5.90 -14.96
N ALA A 29 -11.92 -6.40 -15.67
CA ALA A 29 -12.49 -5.71 -16.82
C ALA A 29 -13.03 -4.32 -16.44
N ILE A 30 -13.74 -4.22 -15.32
CA ILE A 30 -14.26 -2.94 -14.80
C ILE A 30 -13.11 -2.00 -14.41
N VAL A 31 -12.11 -2.50 -13.68
CA VAL A 31 -10.93 -1.70 -13.29
C VAL A 31 -10.22 -1.12 -14.51
N VAL A 32 -9.98 -1.97 -15.52
CA VAL A 32 -9.35 -1.56 -16.77
C VAL A 32 -10.21 -0.50 -17.45
N ALA A 33 -11.52 -0.73 -17.59
CA ALA A 33 -12.45 0.22 -18.19
C ALA A 33 -12.47 1.58 -17.46
N VAL A 34 -12.51 1.59 -16.13
CA VAL A 34 -12.46 2.83 -15.33
C VAL A 34 -11.14 3.56 -15.55
N ALA A 35 -10.02 2.84 -15.60
CA ALA A 35 -8.71 3.43 -15.86
C ALA A 35 -8.59 4.08 -17.26
N PHE A 36 -9.42 3.67 -18.23
CA PHE A 36 -9.47 4.32 -19.55
C PHE A 36 -10.14 5.70 -19.52
N VAL A 37 -11.14 5.92 -18.67
CA VAL A 37 -12.02 7.11 -18.75
C VAL A 37 -11.32 8.41 -18.27
N GLY A 38 -10.27 8.31 -17.45
CA GLY A 38 -9.38 9.43 -17.14
C GLY A 38 -9.42 9.95 -15.69
N HIS A 39 -8.45 10.80 -15.35
CA HIS A 39 -8.13 11.23 -13.98
C HIS A 39 -9.29 11.96 -13.26
N ASP A 40 -10.03 12.82 -13.96
CA ASP A 40 -11.09 13.63 -13.34
C ASP A 40 -12.28 12.79 -12.90
N LEU A 41 -12.65 11.77 -13.69
CA LEU A 41 -13.67 10.80 -13.28
C LEU A 41 -13.20 9.99 -12.07
N VAL A 42 -11.93 9.60 -12.02
CA VAL A 42 -11.37 8.87 -10.87
C VAL A 42 -11.45 9.72 -9.61
N GLN A 43 -11.11 11.01 -9.64
CA GLN A 43 -11.22 11.86 -8.45
C GLN A 43 -12.66 12.01 -7.96
N VAL A 44 -13.62 12.20 -8.88
CA VAL A 44 -15.05 12.27 -8.54
C VAL A 44 -15.52 10.94 -7.97
N PHE A 45 -15.18 9.83 -8.62
CA PHE A 45 -15.51 8.48 -8.19
C PHE A 45 -14.97 8.17 -6.80
N GLU A 46 -13.70 8.49 -6.54
CA GLU A 46 -13.04 8.30 -5.23
C GLU A 46 -13.74 9.13 -4.14
N ARG A 47 -14.06 10.39 -4.43
CA ARG A 47 -14.72 11.26 -3.45
C ARG A 47 -16.06 10.68 -2.99
N TYR A 48 -16.92 10.30 -3.93
CA TYR A 48 -18.24 9.76 -3.58
C TYR A 48 -18.18 8.33 -3.05
N SER A 49 -17.29 7.50 -3.61
CA SER A 49 -17.05 6.15 -3.10
C SER A 49 -16.56 6.22 -1.65
N SER A 50 -15.70 7.17 -1.28
CA SER A 50 -15.20 7.29 0.10
C SER A 50 -16.33 7.48 1.12
N TYR A 51 -17.36 8.29 0.81
CA TYR A 51 -18.51 8.49 1.70
C TYR A 51 -19.36 7.22 1.83
N PHE A 52 -19.63 6.56 0.70
CA PHE A 52 -20.38 5.31 0.67
C PHE A 52 -19.64 4.21 1.43
N LEU A 53 -18.37 3.97 1.11
CA LEU A 53 -17.53 2.97 1.74
C LEU A 53 -17.39 3.25 3.24
N GLY A 54 -17.14 4.50 3.63
CA GLY A 54 -17.03 4.88 5.04
C GLY A 54 -18.28 4.57 5.84
N ALA A 55 -19.47 4.88 5.31
CA ALA A 55 -20.74 4.59 5.96
C ALA A 55 -20.98 3.07 6.09
N ILE A 56 -20.81 2.31 5.01
CA ILE A 56 -21.04 0.86 5.02
C ILE A 56 -20.04 0.15 5.93
N PHE A 57 -18.75 0.46 5.86
CA PHE A 57 -17.76 -0.17 6.72
C PHE A 57 -17.91 0.21 8.19
N LEU A 58 -18.43 1.40 8.50
CA LEU A 58 -18.79 1.76 9.87
C LEU A 58 -19.91 0.84 10.41
N VAL A 59 -21.00 0.67 9.65
CA VAL A 59 -22.11 -0.20 10.02
C VAL A 59 -21.67 -1.67 10.11
N ALA A 60 -20.86 -2.12 9.16
CA ALA A 60 -20.29 -3.47 9.15
C ALA A 60 -19.41 -3.71 10.40
N THR A 61 -18.55 -2.74 10.74
CA THR A 61 -17.69 -2.80 11.92
C THR A 61 -18.51 -2.90 13.20
N ILE A 62 -19.52 -2.03 13.38
CA ILE A 62 -20.42 -2.08 14.54
C ILE A 62 -21.09 -3.47 14.63
N THR A 63 -21.58 -3.97 13.50
CA THR A 63 -22.26 -5.28 13.43
C THR A 63 -21.34 -6.42 13.85
N ILE A 64 -20.07 -6.39 13.44
CA ILE A 64 -19.07 -7.39 13.86
C ILE A 64 -18.85 -7.33 15.36
N PHE A 65 -18.63 -6.15 15.92
CA PHE A 65 -18.41 -6.01 17.37
C PHE A 65 -19.61 -6.42 18.22
N LEU A 66 -20.84 -6.39 17.67
CA LEU A 66 -22.03 -6.91 18.36
C LEU A 66 -22.08 -8.45 18.40
N HIS A 67 -21.41 -9.14 17.47
CA HIS A 67 -21.38 -10.60 17.40
C HIS A 67 -20.05 -11.22 17.84
N ALA A 68 -19.02 -10.38 18.01
CA ALA A 68 -17.70 -10.82 18.44
C ALA A 68 -17.76 -11.48 19.82
N ASP A 69 -17.04 -12.59 19.96
CA ASP A 69 -16.84 -13.22 21.26
C ASP A 69 -15.68 -12.53 21.97
N PHE A 70 -15.99 -11.69 22.97
CA PHE A 70 -15.00 -11.03 23.82
C PHE A 70 -14.43 -11.94 24.92
N GLY A 71 -15.07 -13.08 25.17
CA GLY A 71 -14.56 -14.14 26.05
C GLY A 71 -13.65 -15.13 25.32
N PHE A 72 -13.45 -14.92 24.01
CA PHE A 72 -12.68 -15.83 23.17
C PHE A 72 -11.26 -16.01 23.70
N THR A 73 -10.91 -17.27 23.94
CA THR A 73 -9.57 -17.69 24.30
C THR A 73 -9.02 -18.55 23.16
N GLN A 74 -7.91 -18.08 22.56
CA GLN A 74 -7.20 -18.86 21.56
C GLN A 74 -6.79 -20.22 22.13
N LYS A 75 -7.05 -21.29 21.37
CA LYS A 75 -6.71 -22.67 21.78
C LYS A 75 -5.20 -22.90 21.95
N ALA A 76 -4.36 -22.03 21.40
CA ALA A 76 -2.90 -22.17 21.32
C ALA A 76 -2.10 -21.58 22.51
N GLY A 77 -2.75 -21.09 23.58
CA GLY A 77 -2.07 -20.65 24.81
C GLY A 77 -1.85 -19.13 24.93
N ASN A 78 -0.93 -18.74 25.83
CA ASN A 78 -0.61 -17.35 26.19
C ASN A 78 -0.07 -16.52 25.00
N PHE A 79 0.03 -15.20 25.18
CA PHE A 79 0.59 -14.24 24.21
C PHE A 79 1.89 -14.75 23.55
N SER A 80 1.91 -14.76 22.21
CA SER A 80 3.09 -15.08 21.40
C SER A 80 3.72 -13.80 20.87
N PHE A 81 4.94 -13.48 21.36
CA PHE A 81 5.68 -12.32 20.84
C PHE A 81 5.99 -12.47 19.34
N GLY A 82 6.37 -13.67 18.89
CA GLY A 82 6.64 -13.91 17.48
C GLY A 82 5.40 -13.80 16.58
N GLY A 83 4.23 -14.21 17.08
CA GLY A 83 2.96 -13.99 16.38
C GLY A 83 2.59 -12.50 16.33
N PHE A 84 2.85 -11.77 17.42
CA PHE A 84 2.65 -10.32 17.45
C PHE A 84 3.55 -9.59 16.46
N THR A 85 4.84 -9.93 16.40
CA THR A 85 5.78 -9.26 15.47
C THR A 85 5.44 -9.56 14.01
N LEU A 86 4.99 -10.79 13.71
CA LEU A 86 4.48 -11.16 12.38
C LEU A 86 3.23 -10.34 12.00
N ALA A 87 2.23 -10.28 12.88
CA ALA A 87 1.01 -9.51 12.65
C ALA A 87 1.29 -8.00 12.53
N ALA A 88 2.19 -7.47 13.36
CA ALA A 88 2.64 -6.08 13.30
C ALA A 88 3.39 -5.80 11.99
N GLY A 89 4.23 -6.73 11.51
CA GLY A 89 4.92 -6.66 10.22
C GLY A 89 3.95 -6.62 9.05
N ALA A 90 2.94 -7.49 9.05
CA ALA A 90 1.89 -7.51 8.02
C ALA A 90 1.04 -6.22 8.05
N ALA A 91 0.63 -5.76 9.24
CA ALA A 91 -0.12 -4.51 9.41
C ALA A 91 0.69 -3.29 8.93
N PHE A 92 1.98 -3.23 9.26
CA PHE A 92 2.89 -2.22 8.75
C PHE A 92 3.02 -2.31 7.23
N GLY A 93 3.19 -3.51 6.66
CA GLY A 93 3.27 -3.73 5.22
C GLY A 93 2.06 -3.17 4.47
N TYR A 94 0.85 -3.37 5.02
CA TYR A 94 -0.37 -2.81 4.46
C TYR A 94 -0.35 -1.27 4.48
N ALA A 95 -0.11 -0.68 5.65
CA ALA A 95 -0.17 0.77 5.81
C ALA A 95 0.96 1.49 5.07
N ALA A 96 2.19 0.97 5.15
CA ALA A 96 3.38 1.55 4.54
C ALA A 96 3.42 1.35 3.02
N GLY A 97 2.71 0.34 2.50
CA GLY A 97 2.50 0.11 1.05
C GLY A 97 2.07 1.35 0.27
N TRP A 98 1.39 2.28 0.93
CA TRP A 98 0.90 3.52 0.33
C TRP A 98 1.92 4.66 0.30
N ASN A 99 3.02 4.56 1.05
CA ASN A 99 3.99 5.66 1.19
C ASN A 99 4.68 6.06 -0.13
N PRO A 100 5.07 5.12 -1.03
CA PRO A 100 5.64 5.47 -2.33
C PRO A 100 4.68 6.29 -3.20
N TYR A 101 3.36 6.14 -3.01
CA TYR A 101 2.33 6.83 -3.78
C TYR A 101 2.02 8.23 -3.25
N ALA A 102 2.43 8.57 -2.02
CA ALA A 102 2.04 9.81 -1.37
C ALA A 102 2.43 11.06 -2.20
N SER A 103 3.59 11.04 -2.85
CA SER A 103 4.07 12.14 -3.68
C SER A 103 3.27 12.34 -4.97
N ASP A 104 2.64 11.29 -5.49
CA ASP A 104 1.86 11.36 -6.73
C ASP A 104 0.60 12.21 -6.57
N TYR A 105 0.05 12.27 -5.36
CA TYR A 105 -1.15 13.06 -5.05
C TYR A 105 -0.81 14.39 -4.39
N SER A 106 0.19 14.45 -3.50
CA SER A 106 0.54 15.69 -2.82
C SER A 106 1.06 16.78 -3.77
N ARG A 107 1.58 16.40 -4.95
CA ARG A 107 2.05 17.34 -5.98
C ARG A 107 0.94 18.20 -6.60
N TYR A 108 -0.32 17.77 -6.49
CA TYR A 108 -1.47 18.49 -7.07
C TYR A 108 -2.09 19.48 -6.08
N LEU A 109 -1.65 19.49 -4.82
CA LEU A 109 -2.14 20.44 -3.83
C LEU A 109 -1.59 21.85 -4.11
N PRO A 110 -2.37 22.91 -3.83
CA PRO A 110 -1.88 24.28 -3.96
C PRO A 110 -0.56 24.50 -3.21
N ALA A 111 0.34 25.30 -3.79
CA ALA A 111 1.63 25.60 -3.16
C ALA A 111 1.52 26.23 -1.76
N ALA A 112 0.40 26.93 -1.49
CA ALA A 112 0.10 27.54 -0.20
C ALA A 112 -0.43 26.54 0.86
N THR A 113 -0.68 25.28 0.51
CA THR A 113 -1.20 24.29 1.46
C THR A 113 -0.18 23.99 2.56
N LYS A 114 -0.63 24.11 3.83
CA LYS A 114 0.21 23.86 5.00
C LYS A 114 0.68 22.41 5.03
N ARG A 115 1.99 22.19 5.03
CA ARG A 115 2.62 20.85 5.06
C ARG A 115 2.12 19.98 6.22
N THR A 116 1.94 20.56 7.41
CA THR A 116 1.44 19.85 8.59
C THR A 116 -0.02 19.39 8.42
N ALA A 117 -0.85 20.16 7.71
CA ALA A 117 -2.23 19.75 7.43
C ALA A 117 -2.27 18.54 6.50
N ILE A 118 -1.38 18.47 5.50
CA ILE A 118 -1.25 17.32 4.60
C ILE A 118 -0.87 16.06 5.40
N VAL A 119 0.15 16.18 6.26
CA VAL A 119 0.63 15.08 7.10
C VAL A 119 -0.49 14.56 8.00
N TRP A 120 -1.21 15.44 8.70
CA TRP A 120 -2.27 15.01 9.61
C TRP A 120 -3.50 14.46 8.88
N ALA A 121 -3.93 15.08 7.78
CA ALA A 121 -5.09 14.62 7.04
C ALA A 121 -4.85 13.22 6.44
N ALA A 122 -3.73 13.03 5.74
CA ALA A 122 -3.39 11.73 5.14
C ALA A 122 -3.03 10.69 6.22
N GLY A 123 -2.23 11.08 7.21
CA GLY A 123 -1.78 10.21 8.28
C GLY A 123 -2.92 9.71 9.15
N LEU A 124 -3.81 10.60 9.61
CA LEU A 124 -4.97 10.20 10.42
C LEU A 124 -6.00 9.41 9.61
N GLY A 125 -6.23 9.77 8.35
CA GLY A 125 -7.12 9.01 7.47
C GLY A 125 -6.67 7.55 7.33
N ASN A 126 -5.38 7.33 7.05
CA ASN A 126 -4.81 5.99 6.96
C ASN A 126 -4.78 5.27 8.32
N PHE A 127 -4.37 5.96 9.38
CA PHE A 127 -4.29 5.37 10.71
C PHE A 127 -5.65 4.93 11.25
N ILE A 128 -6.65 5.80 11.20
CA ILE A 128 -8.00 5.51 11.72
C ILE A 128 -8.62 4.36 10.93
N SER A 129 -8.56 4.40 9.59
CA SER A 129 -9.13 3.33 8.76
C SER A 129 -8.44 1.98 8.99
N CYS A 130 -7.11 1.95 9.05
CA CYS A 130 -6.37 0.72 9.35
C CYS A 130 -6.71 0.18 10.73
N VAL A 131 -6.66 1.00 11.78
CA VAL A 131 -6.93 0.56 13.15
C VAL A 131 -8.35 0.02 13.29
N VAL A 132 -9.34 0.73 12.77
CA VAL A 132 -10.76 0.32 12.86
C VAL A 132 -10.99 -1.00 12.12
N LEU A 133 -10.53 -1.11 10.87
CA LEU A 133 -10.78 -2.30 10.04
C LEU A 133 -9.94 -3.51 10.48
N MET A 134 -8.71 -3.32 10.95
CA MET A 134 -7.90 -4.42 11.51
C MET A 134 -8.50 -4.91 12.83
N ALA A 135 -8.99 -4.01 13.69
CA ALA A 135 -9.72 -4.40 14.90
C ALA A 135 -11.01 -5.14 14.57
N ALA A 136 -11.77 -4.69 13.55
CA ALA A 136 -12.94 -5.40 13.06
C ALA A 136 -12.59 -6.80 12.54
N GLY A 137 -11.50 -6.96 11.78
CA GLY A 137 -11.03 -8.26 11.32
C GLY A 137 -10.62 -9.19 12.47
N ALA A 138 -9.91 -8.67 13.47
CA ALA A 138 -9.55 -9.42 14.67
C ALA A 138 -10.78 -9.86 15.48
N ALA A 139 -11.78 -8.98 15.61
CA ALA A 139 -13.06 -9.29 16.25
C ALA A 139 -13.88 -10.32 15.45
N ALA A 140 -13.91 -10.22 14.12
CA ALA A 140 -14.57 -11.19 13.26
C ALA A 140 -13.97 -12.59 13.40
N ALA A 141 -12.64 -12.67 13.60
CA ALA A 141 -11.94 -13.94 13.81
C ALA A 141 -12.29 -14.65 15.13
N THR A 142 -12.97 -13.97 16.08
CA THR A 142 -13.47 -14.61 17.31
C THR A 142 -14.89 -15.16 17.15
N ILE A 143 -15.59 -14.81 16.07
CA ILE A 143 -16.94 -15.30 15.80
C ILE A 143 -16.89 -16.78 15.42
N ALA A 144 -17.79 -17.58 16.02
CA ALA A 144 -17.86 -19.01 15.76
C ALA A 144 -18.06 -19.31 14.26
N GLY A 145 -17.25 -20.23 13.72
CA GLY A 145 -17.31 -20.62 12.32
C GLY A 145 -16.48 -19.76 11.36
N PHE A 146 -15.66 -18.81 11.87
CA PHE A 146 -14.73 -18.07 11.02
C PHE A 146 -13.73 -19.01 10.32
N ASN A 147 -13.67 -18.94 9.00
CA ASN A 147 -12.73 -19.70 8.17
C ASN A 147 -11.66 -18.77 7.57
N PRO A 148 -10.38 -18.89 7.95
CA PRO A 148 -9.28 -18.11 7.38
C PRO A 148 -9.09 -18.29 5.87
N ASP A 149 -9.49 -19.44 5.32
CA ASP A 149 -9.36 -19.75 3.89
C ASP A 149 -10.45 -19.08 3.04
N ASP A 150 -11.55 -18.65 3.68
CA ASP A 150 -12.60 -17.84 3.06
C ASP A 150 -12.90 -16.61 3.95
N PRO A 151 -11.97 -15.63 3.98
CA PRO A 151 -12.08 -14.52 4.91
C PRO A 151 -13.22 -13.57 4.55
N THR A 152 -13.60 -13.48 3.26
CA THR A 152 -14.64 -12.54 2.81
C THR A 152 -16.04 -13.04 3.17
N THR A 153 -16.32 -14.32 2.95
CA THR A 153 -17.57 -14.91 3.40
C THR A 153 -17.64 -14.91 4.92
N SER A 154 -16.55 -15.31 5.60
CA SER A 154 -16.50 -15.37 7.06
C SER A 154 -16.72 -14.00 7.71
N PHE A 155 -16.09 -12.94 7.17
CA PHE A 155 -16.23 -11.58 7.69
C PHE A 155 -17.67 -11.06 7.62
N THR A 156 -18.44 -11.48 6.60
CA THR A 156 -19.81 -10.99 6.38
C THR A 156 -20.89 -11.95 6.90
N ALA A 157 -20.53 -13.15 7.34
CA ALA A 157 -21.48 -14.21 7.69
C ALA A 157 -22.39 -13.87 8.88
N SER A 158 -21.90 -13.09 9.85
CA SER A 158 -22.67 -12.67 11.03
C SER A 158 -23.58 -11.45 10.78
N MET A 159 -23.49 -10.84 9.59
CA MET A 159 -24.25 -9.62 9.28
C MET A 159 -25.67 -9.97 8.79
N PRO A 160 -26.68 -9.15 9.12
CA PRO A 160 -27.98 -9.21 8.46
C PRO A 160 -27.83 -9.09 6.94
N VAL A 161 -28.68 -9.79 6.18
CA VAL A 161 -28.58 -9.91 4.71
C VAL A 161 -28.34 -8.57 4.00
N VAL A 162 -29.10 -7.53 4.36
CA VAL A 162 -28.95 -6.20 3.76
C VAL A 162 -27.55 -5.61 4.03
N ILE A 163 -27.05 -5.70 5.27
CA ILE A 163 -25.73 -5.18 5.64
C ILE A 163 -24.63 -5.99 4.96
N LYS A 164 -24.78 -7.32 4.94
CA LYS A 164 -23.88 -8.24 4.22
C LYS A 164 -23.77 -7.84 2.75
N ASP A 165 -24.89 -7.71 2.04
CA ASP A 165 -24.89 -7.45 0.60
C ASP A 165 -24.26 -6.09 0.28
N PHE A 166 -24.62 -5.04 1.04
CA PHE A 166 -23.98 -3.74 0.89
C PHE A 166 -22.48 -3.78 1.22
N THR A 167 -22.06 -4.57 2.20
CA THR A 167 -20.64 -4.74 2.55
C THR A 167 -19.87 -5.42 1.42
N LEU A 168 -20.43 -6.45 0.80
CA LEU A 168 -19.82 -7.13 -0.35
C LEU A 168 -19.73 -6.22 -1.58
N VAL A 169 -20.78 -5.42 -1.83
CA VAL A 169 -20.73 -4.37 -2.85
C VAL A 169 -19.64 -3.34 -2.53
N ALA A 170 -19.54 -2.90 -1.27
CA ALA A 170 -18.53 -1.95 -0.83
C ALA A 170 -17.10 -2.51 -0.99
N ILE A 171 -16.85 -3.77 -0.64
CA ILE A 171 -15.54 -4.41 -0.86
C ILE A 171 -15.20 -4.44 -2.36
N THR A 172 -16.17 -4.77 -3.21
CA THR A 172 -15.98 -4.81 -4.67
C THR A 172 -15.65 -3.41 -5.23
N ILE A 173 -16.42 -2.39 -4.84
CA ILE A 173 -16.20 -1.00 -5.25
C ILE A 173 -14.86 -0.48 -4.72
N GLY A 174 -14.52 -0.77 -3.46
CA GLY A 174 -13.26 -0.38 -2.85
C GLY A 174 -12.05 -1.01 -3.53
N ALA A 175 -12.15 -2.28 -3.94
CA ALA A 175 -11.12 -2.94 -4.74
C ALA A 175 -10.91 -2.25 -6.09
N ILE A 176 -12.00 -1.82 -6.74
CA ILE A 176 -11.94 -1.09 -8.02
C ILE A 176 -11.28 0.27 -7.82
N ALA A 177 -11.71 1.02 -6.81
CA ALA A 177 -11.15 2.33 -6.42
C ALA A 177 -9.63 2.25 -6.16
N ALA A 178 -9.22 1.37 -5.25
CA ALA A 178 -7.82 1.17 -4.92
C ALA A 178 -6.96 0.77 -6.14
N ASN A 179 -7.53 0.03 -7.09
CA ASN A 179 -6.82 -0.33 -8.31
C ASN A 179 -6.73 0.78 -9.35
N ALA A 180 -7.70 1.69 -9.41
CA ALA A 180 -7.59 2.89 -10.24
C ALA A 180 -6.38 3.74 -9.80
N LEU A 181 -6.19 3.91 -8.49
CA LEU A 181 -5.01 4.60 -7.92
C LEU A 181 -3.71 3.87 -8.28
N ASN A 182 -3.68 2.54 -8.14
CA ASN A 182 -2.50 1.73 -8.47
C ASN A 182 -2.10 1.82 -9.95
N ILE A 183 -3.06 1.80 -10.88
CA ILE A 183 -2.77 1.93 -12.32
C ILE A 183 -2.19 3.32 -12.61
N TYR A 184 -2.78 4.36 -12.01
CA TYR A 184 -2.31 5.73 -12.17
C TYR A 184 -0.87 5.90 -11.69
N SER A 185 -0.56 5.45 -10.48
CA SER A 185 0.82 5.52 -9.94
C SER A 185 1.80 4.63 -10.73
N GLY A 186 1.35 3.45 -11.17
CA GLY A 186 2.12 2.60 -12.08
C GLY A 186 2.47 3.33 -13.38
N ALA A 187 1.53 4.10 -13.94
CA ALA A 187 1.79 4.93 -15.11
C ALA A 187 2.84 6.01 -14.81
N MET A 188 2.73 6.71 -13.69
CA MET A 188 3.69 7.73 -13.27
C MET A 188 5.10 7.15 -13.07
N SER A 189 5.21 5.94 -12.55
CA SER A 189 6.48 5.23 -12.38
C SER A 189 7.17 4.93 -13.72
N PHE A 190 6.43 4.49 -14.74
CA PHE A 190 6.97 4.30 -16.09
C PHE A 190 7.51 5.61 -16.70
N LEU A 191 6.83 6.73 -16.42
CA LEU A 191 7.25 8.05 -16.89
C LEU A 191 8.49 8.55 -16.19
N ALA A 192 8.56 8.36 -14.87
CA ALA A 192 9.75 8.66 -14.08
C ALA A 192 10.96 7.81 -14.54
N ALA A 193 10.73 6.57 -15.01
CA ALA A 193 11.76 5.73 -15.61
C ALA A 193 12.18 6.17 -17.04
N GLY A 194 11.55 7.19 -17.62
CA GLY A 194 11.87 7.71 -18.95
C GLY A 194 11.24 6.95 -20.11
N ILE A 195 10.27 6.05 -19.84
CA ILE A 195 9.60 5.26 -20.89
C ILE A 195 8.55 6.15 -21.56
N LYS A 196 8.87 6.63 -22.76
CA LYS A 196 8.02 7.54 -23.55
C LYS A 196 6.92 6.76 -24.27
N ILE A 197 5.78 6.60 -23.60
CA ILE A 197 4.57 6.06 -24.23
C ILE A 197 3.75 7.22 -24.82
N PRO A 198 3.31 7.15 -26.10
CA PRO A 198 2.47 8.16 -26.73
C PRO A 198 1.23 8.47 -25.89
N PHE A 199 0.91 9.75 -25.70
CA PHE A 199 -0.14 10.20 -24.77
C PHE A 199 -1.50 9.53 -25.04
N ALA A 200 -1.88 9.40 -26.31
CA ALA A 200 -3.14 8.77 -26.74
C ALA A 200 -3.22 7.26 -26.42
N LEU A 201 -2.09 6.56 -26.43
CA LEU A 201 -2.01 5.11 -26.22
C LEU A 201 -1.58 4.74 -24.79
N ARG A 202 -1.10 5.73 -24.02
CA ARG A 202 -0.53 5.55 -22.68
C ARG A 202 -1.54 4.94 -21.72
N ARG A 203 -2.74 5.51 -21.63
CA ARG A 203 -3.78 5.00 -20.72
C ARG A 203 -4.19 3.59 -21.10
N ALA A 204 -4.31 3.32 -22.40
CA ALA A 204 -4.74 2.04 -22.93
C ALA A 204 -3.74 0.90 -22.69
N ILE A 205 -2.49 1.10 -23.10
CA ILE A 205 -1.43 0.11 -22.97
C ILE A 205 -1.14 -0.17 -21.50
N ILE A 206 -1.11 0.88 -20.68
CA ILE A 206 -0.82 0.74 -19.26
C ILE A 206 -1.97 0.03 -18.54
N ALA A 207 -3.22 0.48 -18.72
CA ALA A 207 -4.36 -0.17 -18.09
C ALA A 207 -4.52 -1.62 -18.54
N LEU A 208 -4.41 -1.90 -19.85
CA LEU A 208 -4.53 -3.26 -20.36
C LEU A 208 -3.35 -4.15 -19.95
N GLY A 209 -2.12 -3.64 -20.00
CA GLY A 209 -0.93 -4.37 -19.59
C GLY A 209 -0.95 -4.72 -18.10
N PHE A 210 -1.23 -3.74 -17.23
CA PHE A 210 -1.42 -3.99 -15.80
C PHE A 210 -2.63 -4.89 -15.52
N GLY A 211 -3.70 -4.75 -16.29
CA GLY A 211 -4.89 -5.59 -16.19
C GLY A 211 -4.60 -7.05 -16.50
N VAL A 212 -3.92 -7.34 -17.62
CA VAL A 212 -3.57 -8.69 -18.05
C VAL A 212 -2.56 -9.33 -17.11
N VAL A 213 -1.42 -8.66 -16.85
CA VAL A 213 -0.39 -9.18 -15.94
C VAL A 213 -0.97 -9.33 -14.53
N GLY A 214 -1.72 -8.33 -14.08
CA GLY A 214 -2.36 -8.34 -12.78
C GLY A 214 -3.43 -9.42 -12.63
N PHE A 215 -4.17 -9.74 -13.70
CA PHE A 215 -5.12 -10.86 -13.73
C PHE A 215 -4.41 -12.20 -13.57
N PHE A 216 -3.35 -12.46 -14.33
CA PHE A 216 -2.63 -13.73 -14.22
C PHE A 216 -1.97 -13.91 -12.85
N ILE A 217 -1.41 -12.84 -12.29
CA ILE A 217 -0.89 -12.86 -10.90
C ILE A 217 -2.05 -13.12 -9.93
N ALA A 218 -3.16 -12.38 -10.02
CA ALA A 218 -4.32 -12.57 -9.15
C ALA A 218 -4.89 -13.99 -9.22
N TRP A 219 -5.01 -14.54 -10.43
CA TRP A 219 -5.47 -15.90 -10.65
C TRP A 219 -4.52 -16.92 -10.01
N SER A 220 -3.20 -16.75 -10.17
CA SER A 220 -2.22 -17.68 -9.59
C SER A 220 -2.29 -17.80 -8.07
N VAL A 221 -2.81 -16.77 -7.38
CA VAL A 221 -2.86 -16.71 -5.92
C VAL A 221 -4.26 -16.96 -5.34
N LEU A 222 -5.31 -17.06 -6.18
CA LEU A 222 -6.69 -17.33 -5.74
C LEU A 222 -6.82 -18.55 -4.82
N PRO A 223 -6.15 -19.70 -5.08
CA PRO A 223 -6.33 -20.91 -4.26
C PRO A 223 -5.85 -20.78 -2.81
N ASP A 224 -4.89 -19.88 -2.56
CA ASP A 224 -4.24 -19.70 -1.25
C ASP A 224 -4.13 -18.20 -0.92
N ALA A 225 -5.22 -17.48 -1.18
CA ALA A 225 -5.21 -16.03 -1.16
C ALA A 225 -4.89 -15.44 0.22
N GLY A 226 -5.33 -16.10 1.30
CA GLY A 226 -5.07 -15.68 2.68
C GLY A 226 -3.57 -15.70 3.00
N HIS A 227 -2.93 -16.87 2.90
CA HIS A 227 -1.49 -17.00 3.16
C HIS A 227 -0.65 -16.22 2.16
N THR A 228 -1.04 -16.19 0.89
CA THR A 228 -0.32 -15.40 -0.11
C THR A 228 -0.40 -13.91 0.16
N TYR A 229 -1.54 -13.42 0.68
CA TYR A 229 -1.71 -12.02 1.05
C TYR A 229 -0.84 -11.64 2.25
N GLU A 230 -0.81 -12.44 3.32
CA GLU A 230 0.10 -12.21 4.45
C GLU A 230 1.56 -12.13 3.99
N ASN A 231 1.98 -13.12 3.21
CA ASN A 231 3.33 -13.18 2.64
C ASN A 231 3.66 -11.97 1.77
N PHE A 232 2.70 -11.50 0.98
CA PHE A 232 2.84 -10.27 0.20
C PHE A 232 3.02 -9.05 1.10
N LEU A 233 2.22 -8.90 2.15
CA LEU A 233 2.33 -7.78 3.09
C LEU A 233 3.71 -7.74 3.77
N LEU A 234 4.25 -8.90 4.16
CA LEU A 234 5.60 -9.00 4.72
C LEU A 234 6.66 -8.55 3.71
N VAL A 235 6.59 -9.02 2.46
CA VAL A 235 7.52 -8.59 1.41
C VAL A 235 7.47 -7.07 1.21
N ILE A 236 6.26 -6.47 1.20
CA ILE A 236 6.10 -5.01 1.14
C ILE A 236 6.78 -4.32 2.34
N ALA A 237 6.56 -4.83 3.55
CA ALA A 237 7.20 -4.31 4.76
C ALA A 237 8.74 -4.35 4.67
N TYR A 238 9.30 -5.43 4.11
CA TYR A 238 10.74 -5.67 4.07
C TYR A 238 11.51 -4.67 3.23
N TRP A 239 10.94 -4.15 2.15
CA TRP A 239 11.61 -3.16 1.32
C TRP A 239 11.18 -1.73 1.64
N ILE A 240 9.92 -1.49 2.01
CA ILE A 240 9.47 -0.13 2.32
C ILE A 240 10.12 0.38 3.60
N ALA A 241 10.30 -0.46 4.62
CA ALA A 241 10.89 0.01 5.88
C ALA A 241 12.35 0.49 5.71
N PRO A 242 13.27 -0.26 5.05
CA PRO A 242 14.59 0.26 4.68
C PRO A 242 14.52 1.51 3.80
N TRP A 243 13.62 1.54 2.81
CA TRP A 243 13.47 2.70 1.95
C TRP A 243 13.06 3.95 2.73
N LEU A 244 12.10 3.84 3.65
CA LEU A 244 11.70 4.92 4.56
C LEU A 244 12.86 5.39 5.44
N GLY A 245 13.66 4.47 5.97
CA GLY A 245 14.85 4.83 6.75
C GLY A 245 15.80 5.74 5.95
N VAL A 246 16.04 5.43 4.68
CA VAL A 246 16.84 6.29 3.77
C VAL A 246 16.14 7.61 3.51
N VAL A 247 14.87 7.60 3.10
CA VAL A 247 14.12 8.81 2.71
C VAL A 247 13.95 9.79 3.86
N LEU A 248 13.65 9.30 5.07
CA LEU A 248 13.46 10.15 6.25
C LEU A 248 14.77 10.81 6.66
N VAL A 249 15.88 10.06 6.69
CA VAL A 249 17.20 10.60 7.01
C VAL A 249 17.68 11.56 5.91
N ASP A 250 17.45 11.23 4.64
CA ASP A 250 17.76 12.14 3.52
C ASP A 250 17.02 13.46 3.62
N ARG A 251 15.71 13.40 3.90
CA ARG A 251 14.90 14.61 4.06
C ARG A 251 15.36 15.45 5.24
N TYR A 252 15.76 14.81 6.34
CA TYR A 252 16.32 15.50 7.50
C TYR A 252 17.66 16.17 7.19
N LEU A 253 18.59 15.47 6.53
CA LEU A 253 19.92 15.97 6.21
C LEU A 253 19.93 17.05 5.13
N ARG A 254 18.93 17.04 4.23
CA ARG A 254 18.76 18.03 3.15
C ARG A 254 17.84 19.19 3.50
N ARG A 255 17.41 19.30 4.76
CA ARG A 255 16.57 20.42 5.21
C ARG A 255 17.21 21.76 4.81
N GLY A 256 16.41 22.71 4.35
CA GLY A 256 16.93 23.99 3.88
C GLY A 256 17.40 24.01 2.43
N THR A 257 17.27 22.90 1.67
CA THR A 257 17.67 22.84 0.26
C THR A 257 16.54 22.42 -0.68
N GLU A 258 16.62 22.87 -1.94
CA GLU A 258 15.67 22.60 -3.02
C GLU A 258 16.12 21.44 -3.91
N ILE A 259 15.34 20.37 -3.94
CA ILE A 259 15.70 19.13 -4.66
C ILE A 259 15.59 19.26 -6.19
N VAL A 260 14.73 20.16 -6.68
CA VAL A 260 14.54 20.40 -8.12
C VAL A 260 15.83 20.84 -8.82
N THR A 261 16.74 21.50 -8.10
CA THR A 261 18.04 21.95 -8.65
C THR A 261 19.03 20.82 -8.90
N ILE A 262 18.79 19.63 -8.32
CA ILE A 262 19.62 18.43 -8.52
C ILE A 262 18.90 17.34 -9.30
N VAL A 263 17.56 17.37 -9.39
CA VAL A 263 16.74 16.43 -10.17
C VAL A 263 15.93 17.20 -11.22
N THR A 264 16.62 17.75 -12.22
CA THR A 264 15.98 18.32 -13.42
C THR A 264 15.56 17.20 -14.39
N ASP A 265 14.71 17.50 -15.37
CA ASP A 265 14.27 16.51 -16.38
C ASP A 265 15.43 15.89 -17.19
N ALA A 266 16.59 16.56 -17.23
CA ALA A 266 17.81 16.07 -17.86
C ALA A 266 18.83 15.46 -16.86
N ALA A 267 18.56 15.54 -15.54
CA ALA A 267 19.52 15.21 -14.51
C ALA A 267 19.72 13.70 -14.38
N ARG A 268 20.96 13.26 -14.62
CA ARG A 268 21.45 11.91 -14.27
C ARG A 268 21.90 11.85 -12.81
N TYR A 269 21.14 12.43 -11.90
CA TYR A 269 21.52 12.46 -10.49
C TYR A 269 21.58 11.03 -9.93
N ARG A 270 22.69 10.70 -9.26
CA ARG A 270 22.91 9.40 -8.64
C ARG A 270 23.28 9.61 -7.19
N ASN A 271 22.56 8.91 -6.31
CA ASN A 271 22.84 8.90 -4.88
C ASN A 271 23.28 7.50 -4.45
N ALA A 272 24.57 7.21 -4.63
CA ALA A 272 25.13 5.90 -4.26
C ALA A 272 24.99 5.63 -2.75
N ALA A 273 25.07 6.66 -1.90
CA ALA A 273 24.82 6.51 -0.46
C ALA A 273 23.42 5.94 -0.19
N GLY A 274 22.41 6.43 -0.92
CA GLY A 274 21.01 6.03 -0.74
C GLY A 274 20.78 4.58 -1.13
N ILE A 275 21.25 4.20 -2.31
CA ILE A 275 21.13 2.84 -2.83
C ILE A 275 21.89 1.86 -1.92
N SER A 276 23.13 2.18 -1.55
CA SER A 276 23.93 1.31 -0.69
C SER A 276 23.30 1.14 0.70
N ALA A 277 22.84 2.21 1.33
CA ALA A 277 22.17 2.14 2.64
C ALA A 277 20.87 1.32 2.58
N PHE A 278 20.08 1.51 1.52
CA PHE A 278 18.88 0.71 1.27
C PHE A 278 19.20 -0.78 1.13
N LEU A 279 20.17 -1.14 0.28
CA LEU A 279 20.55 -2.54 0.06
C LEU A 279 21.15 -3.18 1.32
N ILE A 280 21.97 -2.46 2.09
CA ILE A 280 22.50 -2.93 3.38
C ILE A 280 21.35 -3.23 4.33
N GLY A 281 20.44 -2.27 4.52
CA GLY A 281 19.28 -2.44 5.40
C GLY A 281 18.40 -3.61 4.98
N LEU A 282 18.05 -3.68 3.69
CA LEU A 282 17.20 -4.73 3.11
C LEU A 282 17.82 -6.12 3.23
N VAL A 283 19.07 -6.30 2.77
CA VAL A 283 19.70 -7.63 2.73
C VAL A 283 19.96 -8.13 4.13
N VAL A 284 20.53 -7.29 5.00
CA VAL A 284 20.86 -7.70 6.37
C VAL A 284 19.59 -8.00 7.17
N SER A 285 18.55 -7.17 7.06
CA SER A 285 17.32 -7.43 7.80
C SER A 285 16.61 -8.68 7.31
N VAL A 286 16.53 -8.92 6.00
CA VAL A 286 15.88 -10.13 5.46
C VAL A 286 16.68 -11.37 5.85
N VAL A 287 17.99 -11.41 5.59
CA VAL A 287 18.83 -12.59 5.88
C VAL A 287 18.76 -12.99 7.35
N LEU A 288 18.70 -12.02 8.25
CA LEU A 288 18.73 -12.28 9.69
C LEU A 288 17.34 -12.42 10.33
N PHE A 289 16.34 -11.63 9.95
CA PHE A 289 15.12 -11.44 10.76
C PHE A 289 13.79 -11.78 10.05
N SER A 290 13.80 -12.18 8.77
CA SER A 290 12.55 -12.51 8.07
C SER A 290 11.88 -13.76 8.59
N ASN A 291 10.56 -13.74 8.67
CA ASN A 291 9.77 -14.93 8.97
C ASN A 291 8.67 -15.09 7.90
N GLN A 292 9.12 -15.35 6.68
CA GLN A 292 8.28 -15.44 5.48
C GLN A 292 8.40 -16.85 4.86
N SER A 293 7.33 -17.32 4.19
CA SER A 293 7.23 -18.69 3.68
C SER A 293 8.34 -19.14 2.72
N PHE A 294 8.84 -18.26 1.84
CA PHE A 294 9.95 -18.52 0.92
C PHE A 294 11.31 -18.45 1.61
N TYR A 295 11.46 -17.64 2.66
CA TYR A 295 12.71 -17.51 3.38
C TYR A 295 12.53 -17.08 4.84
N VAL A 296 12.98 -17.95 5.74
CA VAL A 296 13.12 -17.67 7.17
C VAL A 296 14.57 -17.31 7.47
N GLY A 297 14.76 -16.13 8.07
CA GLY A 297 16.04 -15.59 8.49
C GLY A 297 16.71 -16.39 9.61
N LEU A 298 18.01 -16.15 9.81
CA LEU A 298 18.82 -16.90 10.77
C LEU A 298 18.33 -16.78 12.21
N VAL A 299 17.82 -15.61 12.62
CA VAL A 299 17.32 -15.37 13.99
C VAL A 299 16.03 -16.15 14.26
N PRO A 300 14.94 -16.01 13.48
CA PRO A 300 13.73 -16.80 13.72
C PRO A 300 13.94 -18.32 13.55
N LYS A 301 14.94 -18.76 12.77
CA LYS A 301 15.32 -20.19 12.71
C LYS A 301 15.83 -20.74 14.06
N VAL A 302 16.65 -19.98 14.78
CA VAL A 302 17.22 -20.43 16.07
C VAL A 302 16.41 -19.97 17.28
N ALA A 303 15.63 -18.90 17.14
CA ALA A 303 14.77 -18.32 18.17
C ALA A 303 13.38 -17.99 17.59
N PRO A 304 12.52 -19.01 17.34
CA PRO A 304 11.21 -18.81 16.72
C PRO A 304 10.29 -17.85 17.49
N MET A 305 10.49 -17.68 18.80
CA MET A 305 9.73 -16.75 19.63
C MET A 305 9.90 -15.28 19.24
N VAL A 306 10.92 -14.93 18.45
CA VAL A 306 11.16 -13.57 17.97
C VAL A 306 10.19 -13.18 16.85
N GLY A 307 9.76 -14.14 16.03
CA GLY A 307 8.94 -13.91 14.85
C GLY A 307 9.64 -13.04 13.80
N ASP A 308 8.97 -11.97 13.33
CA ASP A 308 9.45 -11.12 12.25
C ASP A 308 9.87 -9.72 12.71
N LEU A 309 11.17 -9.43 12.72
CA LEU A 309 11.70 -8.10 13.04
C LEU A 309 12.29 -7.38 11.82
N THR A 310 12.04 -7.89 10.62
CA THR A 310 12.70 -7.43 9.39
C THR A 310 12.47 -5.96 9.09
N ALA A 311 11.22 -5.51 9.25
CA ALA A 311 10.85 -4.13 8.92
C ALA A 311 11.53 -3.12 9.86
N ILE A 312 11.41 -3.33 11.18
CA ILE A 312 12.00 -2.41 12.17
C ILE A 312 13.53 -2.40 12.09
N VAL A 313 14.15 -3.58 11.97
CA VAL A 313 15.62 -3.69 11.83
C VAL A 313 16.07 -3.06 10.52
N GLY A 314 15.38 -3.34 9.41
CA GLY A 314 15.68 -2.79 8.09
C GLY A 314 15.63 -1.27 8.05
N LEU A 315 14.61 -0.67 8.68
CA LEU A 315 14.47 0.78 8.82
C LEU A 315 15.63 1.39 9.61
N LEU A 316 15.96 0.82 10.77
CA LEU A 316 17.01 1.36 11.63
C LEU A 316 18.39 1.21 10.99
N LEU A 317 18.67 0.05 10.38
CA LEU A 317 19.93 -0.22 9.69
C LEU A 317 20.12 0.70 8.48
N SER A 318 19.10 0.87 7.63
CA SER A 318 19.22 1.74 6.45
C SER A 318 19.34 3.21 6.86
N ALA A 319 18.61 3.66 7.89
CA ALA A 319 18.71 5.02 8.43
C ALA A 319 20.13 5.31 8.96
N ALA A 320 20.68 4.39 9.76
CA ALA A 320 22.03 4.51 10.30
C ALA A 320 23.09 4.45 9.20
N ALA A 321 23.00 3.48 8.29
CA ALA A 321 23.91 3.35 7.15
C ALA A 321 23.86 4.60 6.26
N TYR A 322 22.68 5.14 6.00
CA TYR A 322 22.54 6.34 5.18
C TYR A 322 23.15 7.57 5.86
N LEU A 323 22.93 7.75 7.16
CA LEU A 323 23.55 8.84 7.92
C LEU A 323 25.08 8.81 7.82
N LEU A 324 25.69 7.63 7.92
CA LEU A 324 27.13 7.45 7.81
C LEU A 324 27.62 7.69 6.36
N LEU A 325 26.99 7.02 5.39
CA LEU A 325 27.37 7.12 3.98
C LEU A 325 27.16 8.54 3.42
N PHE A 326 26.14 9.26 3.89
CA PHE A 326 25.93 10.65 3.51
C PHE A 326 27.10 11.55 3.94
N ARG A 327 27.65 11.34 5.14
CA ARG A 327 28.81 12.09 5.64
C ARG A 327 30.11 11.73 4.91
N MET A 328 30.25 10.47 4.50
CA MET A 328 31.45 9.97 3.80
C MET A 328 31.45 10.35 2.31
N ILE A 329 30.35 10.08 1.60
CA ILE A 329 30.23 10.28 0.15
C ILE A 329 29.88 11.74 -0.18
N ARG A 330 29.30 12.48 0.77
CA ARG A 330 28.85 13.88 0.62
C ARG A 330 28.01 14.08 -0.66
N PRO A 331 26.85 13.42 -0.77
CA PRO A 331 25.97 13.59 -1.92
C PRO A 331 25.66 15.06 -2.18
N ARG A 332 25.64 15.48 -3.45
CA ARG A 332 25.38 16.87 -3.83
C ARG A 332 24.07 17.37 -3.22
N LEU A 333 24.13 18.53 -2.56
CA LEU A 333 22.98 19.25 -2.02
C LEU A 333 22.37 20.17 -3.07
N GLY A 334 21.07 20.46 -2.91
CA GLY A 334 20.36 21.44 -3.73
C GLY A 334 20.69 22.88 -3.33
N ALA A 335 20.19 23.86 -4.09
CA ALA A 335 20.28 25.28 -3.73
C ALA A 335 19.49 25.59 -2.44
N PRO A 336 19.79 26.67 -1.72
CA PRO A 336 19.00 27.10 -0.55
C PRO A 336 17.51 27.33 -0.89
N LEU A 337 16.62 27.00 0.05
CA LEU A 337 15.19 27.31 -0.04
C LEU A 337 14.99 28.82 -0.30
N GLY A 338 14.19 29.17 -1.31
CA GLY A 338 13.85 30.57 -1.65
C GLY A 338 14.53 31.15 -2.89
N ASN A 339 15.47 30.43 -3.53
CA ASN A 339 16.12 30.86 -4.78
C ASN A 339 15.42 30.38 -6.07
N MET A 340 14.12 30.04 -6.00
CA MET A 340 13.37 29.56 -7.16
C MET A 340 12.78 30.72 -7.96
N PRO A 341 12.89 30.73 -9.30
CA PRO A 341 11.93 31.42 -10.14
C PRO A 341 10.52 30.90 -9.84
N SER A 342 9.51 31.78 -9.89
CA SER A 342 8.12 31.52 -9.50
C SER A 342 7.41 30.40 -10.25
N ALA A 343 8.01 29.86 -11.31
CA ALA A 343 7.59 28.69 -12.05
C ALA A 343 8.82 28.02 -12.68
N VAL A 344 8.87 26.69 -12.68
CA VAL A 344 9.85 25.94 -13.49
C VAL A 344 9.11 25.39 -14.71
N PRO A 345 9.28 26.00 -15.90
CA PRO A 345 8.56 25.59 -17.10
C PRO A 345 8.75 24.09 -17.38
N GLY A 346 7.64 23.35 -17.47
CA GLY A 346 7.65 21.91 -17.77
C GLY A 346 7.67 20.96 -16.56
N VAL A 347 7.83 21.48 -15.34
CA VAL A 347 7.78 20.68 -14.09
C VAL A 347 6.47 20.89 -13.34
N ASP A 348 5.96 22.14 -13.34
CA ASP A 348 4.72 22.49 -12.67
C ASP A 348 3.52 22.06 -13.53
N ALA A 349 2.67 21.18 -12.96
CA ALA A 349 1.47 20.68 -13.61
C ALA A 349 0.44 21.78 -13.96
N ALA A 350 0.65 22.99 -13.44
CA ALA A 350 -0.16 24.18 -13.72
C ALA A 350 0.04 24.72 -15.15
N ASP A 351 1.13 24.35 -15.84
CA ASP A 351 1.40 24.82 -17.21
C ASP A 351 0.52 24.14 -18.28
N ALA A 352 -0.25 23.11 -17.92
CA ALA A 352 -1.13 22.40 -18.85
C ALA A 352 -2.57 22.96 -18.91
N THR A 353 -2.88 24.03 -18.16
CA THR A 353 -4.20 24.66 -18.13
C THR A 353 -4.14 26.16 -18.43
N ALA A 354 -3.55 26.52 -19.56
CA ALA A 354 -3.68 27.84 -20.16
C ALA A 354 -4.12 27.71 -21.63
#